data_AF-A0A7K2EBR4-F1
#
_entry.id   AF-A0A7K2EBR4-F1
#
_cell.length_a   1.000
_cell.length_b   1.000
_cell.length_c   1.000
_cell.angle_alpha   90.00
_cell.angle_beta   90.00
_cell.angle_gamma   90.00
#
_symmetry.space_group_name_H-M   'P 1'
#
loop_
_entity.id
_entity.type
_entity.pdbx_description
1 polymer ?
#
loop_
_entity_poly.entity_id
_entity_poly.type
_entity_poly.pdbx_seq_one_letter_code
_entity_poly.pdbx_strand_id
1 'polypeptide(L)'
;MPDDRTTITELATALGVSGAGSLLEALAERPANLDISGESWVRLERILATGKHEALARAAFANGAFFAGHPAGLDGRAPRLIEWSGDRRIPGDQAVPADLLVDRVYMISCKYLSQILHNTAPARLFDDILAPSSQATHPDWFAELAQRQHLALYRSTLELLDLEGMPDSPGWMESTQRAQLRSAFRERGGRGMPRELRAQYDELIGVVSTTSAERWQEALREPAQQERMLWRLLRIYSATYYILGIDRHRTMRLRVMTPWEWRQTFEFRSLKVAPDGRGQPRVNWTARYRERAGGRPGEVHGHVEIRWSHRPFCGPPEAKIYLDTRHDDVPGYVPLDGRSRGPDHEQLRFPLGGG
;
A
#
# COMPACT_ATOMS: atom_id res chain seq x y z
N MET A 1 -13.70 10.27 0.58
CA MET A 1 -14.74 9.23 0.52
C MET A 1 -14.09 7.98 -0.01
N PRO A 2 -13.99 6.90 0.79
CA PRO A 2 -13.40 5.66 0.32
C PRO A 2 -14.31 5.14 -0.77
N ASP A 3 -13.79 4.33 -1.69
CA ASP A 3 -14.68 3.67 -2.64
C ASP A 3 -15.63 2.69 -1.92
N ASP A 4 -16.71 2.30 -2.59
CA ASP A 4 -17.73 1.43 -1.99
C ASP A 4 -17.14 0.07 -1.58
N ARG A 5 -16.10 -0.39 -2.28
CA ARG A 5 -15.41 -1.63 -1.99
C ARG A 5 -14.61 -1.56 -0.68
N THR A 6 -13.92 -0.46 -0.44
CA THR A 6 -13.14 -0.20 0.78
C THR A 6 -14.08 -0.10 1.97
N THR A 7 -15.15 0.69 1.81
CA THR A 7 -16.20 0.87 2.83
C THR A 7 -16.81 -0.47 3.25
N ILE A 8 -17.20 -1.32 2.30
CA ILE A 8 -17.81 -2.61 2.63
C ILE A 8 -16.82 -3.57 3.29
N THR A 9 -15.56 -3.60 2.88
CA THR A 9 -14.57 -4.51 3.48
C THR A 9 -14.24 -4.15 4.92
N GLU A 10 -14.11 -2.86 5.23
CA GLU A 10 -13.78 -2.40 6.57
C GLU A 10 -14.96 -2.58 7.52
N LEU A 11 -16.15 -2.11 7.12
CA LEU A 11 -17.34 -2.19 7.97
C LEU A 11 -17.84 -3.62 8.14
N ALA A 12 -17.80 -4.47 7.10
CA ALA A 12 -18.16 -5.88 7.28
C ALA A 12 -17.17 -6.61 8.20
N THR A 13 -15.87 -6.26 8.15
CA THR A 13 -14.89 -6.76 9.13
C THR A 13 -15.28 -6.31 10.54
N ALA A 14 -15.63 -5.03 10.73
CA ALA A 14 -16.07 -4.49 12.02
C ALA A 14 -17.32 -5.20 12.57
N LEU A 15 -18.31 -5.49 11.72
CA LEU A 15 -19.49 -6.27 12.08
C LEU A 15 -19.16 -7.71 12.46
N GLY A 16 -18.15 -8.33 11.84
CA GLY A 16 -17.65 -9.63 12.28
C GLY A 16 -16.99 -9.57 13.65
N VAL A 17 -16.25 -8.49 13.93
CA VAL A 17 -15.57 -8.28 15.22
C VAL A 17 -16.57 -8.06 16.37
N SER A 18 -17.77 -7.52 16.10
CA SER A 18 -18.76 -7.23 17.15
C SER A 18 -19.28 -8.47 17.88
N GLY A 19 -19.09 -9.66 17.32
CA GLY A 19 -19.55 -10.94 17.89
C GLY A 19 -20.91 -11.42 17.36
N ALA A 20 -21.47 -10.76 16.35
CA ALA A 20 -22.71 -11.22 15.69
C ALA A 20 -22.52 -12.59 15.02
N GLY A 21 -23.59 -13.40 14.95
CA GLY A 21 -23.54 -14.73 14.35
C GLY A 21 -23.47 -14.72 12.82
N SER A 22 -24.00 -13.66 12.19
CA SER A 22 -23.94 -13.48 10.74
C SER A 22 -23.93 -12.00 10.32
N LEU A 23 -23.52 -11.74 9.08
CA LEU A 23 -23.55 -10.38 8.52
C LEU A 23 -24.97 -9.80 8.47
N LEU A 24 -25.99 -10.62 8.14
CA LEU A 24 -27.38 -10.17 8.07
C LEU A 24 -27.93 -9.80 9.44
N GLU A 25 -27.65 -10.62 10.44
CA GLU A 25 -28.00 -10.35 11.85
C GLU A 25 -27.34 -9.07 12.34
N ALA A 26 -26.03 -8.90 12.10
CA ALA A 26 -25.31 -7.70 12.50
C ALA A 26 -25.88 -6.42 11.86
N LEU A 27 -26.36 -6.49 10.61
CA LEU A 27 -26.99 -5.35 9.94
C LEU A 27 -28.38 -5.03 10.53
N ALA A 28 -29.14 -6.05 10.89
CA ALA A 28 -30.45 -5.88 11.51
C ALA A 28 -30.35 -5.31 12.93
N GLU A 29 -29.39 -5.79 13.71
CA GLU A 29 -29.19 -5.39 15.10
C GLU A 29 -28.52 -4.02 15.25
N ARG A 30 -27.66 -3.65 14.28
CA ARG A 30 -26.80 -2.46 14.32
C ARG A 30 -26.07 -2.34 15.68
N PRO A 31 -25.06 -3.21 15.94
CA PRO A 31 -24.41 -3.33 17.24
C PRO A 31 -24.01 -1.97 17.83
N ALA A 32 -24.49 -1.70 19.05
CA ALA A 32 -24.29 -0.41 19.72
C ALA A 32 -22.80 -0.13 20.05
N ASN A 33 -21.95 -1.16 20.03
CA ASN A 33 -20.51 -1.03 20.20
C ASN A 33 -19.77 -0.63 18.92
N LEU A 34 -20.41 -0.58 17.75
CA LEU A 34 -19.81 -0.09 16.50
C LEU A 34 -20.07 1.41 16.32
N ASP A 35 -19.04 2.22 16.56
CA ASP A 35 -19.11 3.68 16.49
C ASP A 35 -18.92 4.20 15.05
N ILE A 36 -20.04 4.27 14.32
CA ILE A 36 -20.11 4.88 12.99
C ILE A 36 -21.33 5.80 12.86
N SER A 37 -21.25 6.80 11.98
CA SER A 37 -22.34 7.75 11.76
C SER A 37 -23.56 7.09 11.12
N GLY A 38 -24.75 7.69 11.32
CA GLY A 38 -25.97 7.26 10.63
C GLY A 38 -25.85 7.29 9.10
N GLU A 39 -25.11 8.26 8.55
CA GLU A 39 -24.79 8.31 7.12
C GLU A 39 -23.98 7.10 6.66
N SER A 40 -23.02 6.65 7.48
CA SER A 40 -22.20 5.48 7.18
C SER A 40 -23.03 4.18 7.18
N TRP A 41 -23.99 4.06 8.10
CA TRP A 41 -24.97 2.97 8.11
C TRP A 41 -25.82 2.95 6.84
N VAL A 42 -26.43 4.09 6.48
CA VAL A 42 -27.25 4.21 5.26
C VAL A 42 -26.42 3.88 4.02
N ARG A 43 -25.16 4.34 3.97
CA ARG A 43 -24.26 4.03 2.87
C ARG A 43 -23.95 2.54 2.78
N LEU A 44 -23.65 1.88 3.90
CA LEU A 44 -23.35 0.44 3.96
C LEU A 44 -24.53 -0.39 3.44
N GLU A 45 -25.74 -0.11 3.93
CA GLU A 45 -26.97 -0.79 3.51
C GLU A 45 -27.23 -0.61 2.01
N ARG A 46 -27.07 0.62 1.50
CA ARG A 46 -27.19 0.92 0.08
C ARG A 46 -26.20 0.11 -0.77
N ILE A 47 -24.94 0.02 -0.35
CA ILE A 47 -23.91 -0.75 -1.08
C ILE A 47 -24.29 -2.24 -1.11
N LEU A 48 -24.70 -2.78 0.03
CA LEU A 48 -25.09 -4.20 0.16
C LEU A 48 -26.34 -4.55 -0.64
N ALA A 49 -27.33 -3.66 -0.68
CA ALA A 49 -28.55 -3.84 -1.47
C ALA A 49 -28.30 -4.02 -2.97
N THR A 50 -27.15 -3.56 -3.48
CA THR A 50 -26.76 -3.79 -4.89
C THR A 50 -26.38 -5.25 -5.19
N GLY A 51 -26.04 -6.05 -4.17
CA GLY A 51 -25.51 -7.41 -4.32
C GLY A 51 -24.10 -7.51 -4.92
N LYS A 52 -23.55 -6.42 -5.49
CA LYS A 52 -22.29 -6.42 -6.24
C LYS A 52 -21.06 -6.88 -5.44
N HIS A 53 -21.07 -6.66 -4.13
CA HIS A 53 -19.93 -6.92 -3.24
C HIS A 53 -20.20 -8.00 -2.20
N GLU A 54 -21.25 -8.80 -2.36
CA GLU A 54 -21.75 -9.72 -1.34
C GLU A 54 -20.70 -10.77 -0.90
N ALA A 55 -20.02 -11.41 -1.86
CA ALA A 55 -18.97 -12.39 -1.55
C ALA A 55 -17.80 -11.76 -0.77
N LEU A 56 -17.42 -10.53 -1.14
CA LEU A 56 -16.36 -9.79 -0.47
C LEU A 56 -16.78 -9.38 0.96
N ALA A 57 -18.01 -8.93 1.14
CA ALA A 57 -18.58 -8.58 2.44
C ALA A 57 -18.62 -9.80 3.38
N ARG A 58 -19.09 -10.96 2.89
CA ARG A 58 -19.08 -12.21 3.68
C ARG A 58 -17.69 -12.62 4.12
N ALA A 59 -16.73 -12.57 3.20
CA ALA A 59 -15.36 -12.94 3.52
C ALA A 59 -14.71 -11.95 4.51
N ALA A 60 -15.04 -10.66 4.41
CA ALA A 60 -14.62 -9.65 5.37
C ALA A 60 -15.24 -9.86 6.77
N PHE A 61 -16.54 -10.13 6.83
CA PHE A 61 -17.22 -10.52 8.06
C PHE A 61 -16.56 -11.74 8.71
N ALA A 62 -16.29 -12.79 7.93
CA ALA A 62 -15.64 -14.01 8.43
C ALA A 62 -14.23 -13.75 8.99
N ASN A 63 -13.50 -12.75 8.47
CA ASN A 63 -12.22 -12.33 9.04
C ASN A 63 -12.39 -11.66 10.41
N GLY A 64 -13.37 -10.76 10.53
CA GLY A 64 -13.69 -10.12 11.80
C GLY A 64 -14.13 -11.12 12.86
N ALA A 65 -15.03 -12.04 12.50
CA ALA A 65 -15.53 -13.09 13.39
C ALA A 65 -14.41 -14.04 13.84
N PHE A 66 -13.51 -14.41 12.91
CA PHE A 66 -12.34 -15.21 13.28
C PHE A 66 -11.46 -14.47 14.30
N PHE A 67 -11.18 -13.18 14.07
CA PHE A 67 -10.39 -12.38 15.00
C PHE A 67 -11.06 -12.27 16.38
N ALA A 68 -12.38 -12.08 16.42
CA ALA A 68 -13.13 -12.04 17.68
C ALA A 68 -13.00 -13.36 18.47
N GLY A 69 -13.06 -14.51 17.79
CA GLY A 69 -12.95 -15.83 18.44
C GLY A 69 -11.52 -16.30 18.74
N HIS A 70 -10.49 -15.71 18.12
CA HIS A 70 -9.13 -16.23 18.21
C HIS A 70 -8.41 -15.78 19.50
N PRO A 71 -7.60 -16.63 20.18
CA PRO A 71 -6.90 -16.27 21.43
C PRO A 71 -5.92 -15.11 21.30
N ALA A 72 -5.27 -14.98 20.14
CA ALA A 72 -4.43 -13.81 19.84
C ALA A 72 -5.23 -12.58 19.38
N GLY A 73 -6.56 -12.69 19.26
CA GLY A 73 -7.48 -11.59 18.95
C GLY A 73 -8.24 -11.18 20.20
N LEU A 74 -9.58 -11.36 20.21
CA LEU A 74 -10.40 -11.03 21.38
C LEU A 74 -10.67 -12.22 22.31
N ASP A 75 -10.26 -13.44 21.95
CA ASP A 75 -10.46 -14.65 22.77
C ASP A 75 -11.93 -14.86 23.18
N GLY A 76 -12.85 -14.62 22.25
CA GLY A 76 -14.30 -14.73 22.48
C GLY A 76 -14.91 -13.60 23.31
N ARG A 77 -14.11 -12.64 23.77
CA ARG A 77 -14.61 -11.49 24.54
C ARG A 77 -15.40 -10.53 23.64
N ALA A 78 -16.60 -10.16 24.07
CA ALA A 78 -17.36 -9.09 23.42
C ALA A 78 -16.62 -7.74 23.53
N PRO A 79 -16.38 -7.04 22.40
CA PRO A 79 -15.75 -5.71 22.44
C PRO A 79 -16.72 -4.66 22.99
N ARG A 80 -16.19 -3.69 23.74
CA ARG A 80 -16.96 -2.57 24.30
C ARG A 80 -17.13 -1.45 23.27
N LEU A 81 -16.13 -1.26 22.42
CA LEU A 81 -16.10 -0.22 21.40
C LEU A 81 -15.31 -0.68 20.18
N ILE A 82 -15.84 -0.42 18.99
CA ILE A 82 -15.21 -0.61 17.69
C ILE A 82 -15.31 0.72 16.96
N GLU A 83 -14.17 1.38 16.76
CA GLU A 83 -14.08 2.66 16.05
C GLU A 83 -13.60 2.39 14.61
N TRP A 84 -14.25 3.02 13.64
CA TRP A 84 -13.85 2.97 12.23
C TRP A 84 -13.26 4.32 11.79
N SER A 85 -12.06 4.30 11.22
CA SER A 85 -11.38 5.51 10.77
C SER A 85 -11.98 6.07 9.48
N GLY A 86 -12.41 5.21 8.55
CA GLY A 86 -12.93 5.61 7.24
C GLY A 86 -11.92 6.48 6.47
N ASP A 87 -12.36 7.65 6.00
CA ASP A 87 -11.46 8.61 5.34
C ASP A 87 -10.54 9.39 6.29
N ARG A 88 -10.74 9.27 7.60
CA ARG A 88 -10.05 10.14 8.55
C ARG A 88 -8.57 9.81 8.50
N ARG A 89 -7.75 10.81 8.19
CA ARG A 89 -6.30 10.70 8.40
C ARG A 89 -6.05 10.64 9.90
N ILE A 90 -5.54 9.50 10.36
CA ILE A 90 -5.08 9.37 11.74
C ILE A 90 -3.91 10.35 11.92
N PRO A 91 -4.03 11.36 12.80
CA PRO A 91 -2.94 12.30 13.03
C PRO A 91 -1.78 11.58 13.72
N GLY A 92 -0.56 11.95 13.38
CA GLY A 92 0.64 11.45 14.03
C GLY A 92 1.75 11.01 13.08
N ASP A 93 2.96 11.11 13.60
CA ASP A 93 4.23 10.90 12.90
C ASP A 93 4.43 9.44 12.45
N GLN A 94 3.99 8.48 13.27
CA GLN A 94 4.07 7.04 13.00
C GLN A 94 2.72 6.35 13.24
N ALA A 95 1.65 6.91 12.68
CA ALA A 95 0.33 6.30 12.79
C ALA A 95 0.38 4.87 12.24
N VAL A 96 0.04 3.91 13.09
CA VAL A 96 -0.24 2.54 12.67
C VAL A 96 -1.40 2.60 11.67
N PRO A 97 -1.30 1.95 10.50
CA PRO A 97 -2.31 2.04 9.45
C PRO A 97 -3.51 1.16 9.80
N ALA A 98 -4.26 1.57 10.80
CA ALA A 98 -5.43 0.88 11.31
C ALA A 98 -6.70 1.48 10.71
N ASP A 99 -7.54 0.61 10.15
CA ASP A 99 -8.86 0.96 9.65
C ASP A 99 -9.90 0.80 10.77
N LEU A 100 -9.66 -0.14 11.69
CA LEU A 100 -10.45 -0.35 12.90
C LEU A 100 -9.60 -0.26 14.15
N LEU A 101 -10.17 0.33 15.20
CA LEU A 101 -9.62 0.34 16.55
C LEU A 101 -10.64 -0.27 17.51
N VAL A 102 -10.29 -1.39 18.13
CA VAL A 102 -11.17 -2.12 19.05
C VAL A 102 -10.69 -1.91 20.48
N ASP A 103 -11.59 -1.42 21.33
CA ASP A 103 -11.35 -1.09 22.74
C ASP A 103 -10.12 -0.20 22.99
N ARG A 104 -9.67 0.56 21.96
CA ARG A 104 -8.44 1.36 21.97
C ARG A 104 -7.15 0.57 22.19
N VAL A 105 -7.20 -0.74 22.00
CA VAL A 105 -6.06 -1.66 22.21
C VAL A 105 -5.70 -2.38 20.93
N TYR A 106 -6.70 -2.95 20.23
CA TYR A 106 -6.44 -3.74 19.04
C TYR A 106 -6.60 -2.88 17.80
N MET A 107 -5.50 -2.70 17.07
CA MET A 107 -5.46 -2.01 15.79
C MET A 107 -5.56 -3.03 14.67
N ILE A 108 -6.48 -2.83 13.73
CA ILE A 108 -6.73 -3.74 12.62
C ILE A 108 -6.64 -2.96 11.31
N SER A 109 -5.76 -3.41 10.42
CA SER A 109 -5.69 -2.99 9.02
C SER A 109 -6.45 -3.98 8.15
N CYS A 110 -7.42 -3.47 7.40
CA CYS A 110 -8.24 -4.20 6.44
C CYS A 110 -7.58 -4.18 5.06
N LYS A 111 -7.01 -5.30 4.61
CA LYS A 111 -6.21 -5.35 3.37
C LYS A 111 -6.75 -6.38 2.38
N TYR A 112 -7.53 -5.90 1.39
CA TYR A 112 -8.22 -6.75 0.42
C TYR A 112 -7.69 -6.54 -1.01
N LEU A 113 -6.86 -7.47 -1.50
CA LEU A 113 -6.24 -7.56 -2.84
C LEU A 113 -5.17 -6.50 -3.19
N SER A 114 -4.61 -5.78 -2.21
CA SER A 114 -3.51 -4.83 -2.45
C SER A 114 -2.18 -5.40 -1.96
N GLN A 115 -1.12 -5.30 -2.78
CA GLN A 115 0.27 -5.59 -2.38
C GLN A 115 1.06 -4.32 -2.04
N ILE A 116 0.42 -3.16 -2.13
CA ILE A 116 1.06 -1.87 -1.83
C ILE A 116 1.22 -1.76 -0.31
N LEU A 117 2.44 -1.50 0.13
CA LEU A 117 2.80 -1.18 1.50
C LEU A 117 2.80 0.32 1.73
N HIS A 118 3.22 1.16 0.80
CA HIS A 118 3.20 2.62 1.00
C HIS A 118 2.86 3.34 -0.28
N ASN A 119 2.21 4.48 -0.13
CA ASN A 119 2.09 5.47 -1.19
C ASN A 119 2.54 6.81 -0.63
N THR A 120 3.65 7.35 -1.15
CA THR A 120 4.32 8.53 -0.58
C THR A 120 4.96 9.37 -1.68
N ALA A 121 5.36 10.60 -1.35
CA ALA A 121 6.29 11.34 -2.20
C ALA A 121 7.63 10.59 -2.32
N PRO A 122 8.26 10.55 -3.51
CA PRO A 122 9.57 9.91 -3.71
C PRO A 122 10.66 10.40 -2.75
N ALA A 123 10.79 11.71 -2.54
CA ALA A 123 11.78 12.29 -1.62
C ALA A 123 11.64 11.75 -0.18
N ARG A 124 10.40 11.64 0.32
CA ARG A 124 10.13 11.05 1.64
C ARG A 124 10.62 9.60 1.76
N LEU A 125 10.65 8.86 0.66
CA LEU A 125 11.15 7.49 0.63
C LEU A 125 12.68 7.46 0.49
N PHE A 126 13.20 8.06 -0.57
CA PHE A 126 14.59 7.87 -0.98
C PHE A 126 15.57 8.72 -0.17
N ASP A 127 15.18 9.93 0.22
CA ASP A 127 16.04 10.84 0.98
C ASP A 127 15.79 10.71 2.49
N ASP A 128 14.52 10.70 2.90
CA ASP A 128 14.15 10.67 4.33
C ASP A 128 13.99 9.26 4.93
N ILE A 129 14.14 8.20 4.12
CA ILE A 129 14.06 6.80 4.59
C ILE A 129 12.70 6.52 5.26
N LEU A 130 11.62 7.10 4.73
CA LEU A 130 10.27 7.09 5.31
C LEU A 130 10.22 7.64 6.75
N ALA A 131 11.05 8.62 7.08
CA ALA A 131 10.98 9.28 8.37
C ALA A 131 9.62 9.96 8.56
N PRO A 132 9.11 9.99 9.81
CA PRO A 132 7.89 10.68 10.18
C PRO A 132 7.90 12.19 9.93
N SER A 133 8.93 12.84 10.46
CA SER A 133 9.21 14.27 10.34
C SER A 133 9.97 14.52 9.04
N SER A 134 9.32 14.22 7.92
CA SER A 134 9.85 14.51 6.59
C SER A 134 9.70 16.02 6.34
N GLN A 135 10.82 16.73 6.19
CA GLN A 135 10.85 18.13 5.77
C GLN A 135 10.92 18.26 4.24
N ALA A 136 10.75 17.14 3.51
CA ALA A 136 10.87 17.06 2.08
C ALA A 136 9.86 17.98 1.35
N THR A 137 10.22 19.25 1.17
CA THR A 137 9.63 20.15 0.19
C THR A 137 10.37 19.96 -1.12
N HIS A 138 9.92 19.01 -1.94
CA HIS A 138 10.62 18.74 -3.20
C HIS A 138 9.78 19.08 -4.42
N PRO A 139 10.41 19.71 -5.43
CA PRO A 139 9.86 19.85 -6.77
C PRO A 139 9.64 18.46 -7.41
N ASP A 140 9.08 18.44 -8.62
CA ASP A 140 8.87 17.23 -9.40
C ASP A 140 10.13 16.33 -9.44
N TRP A 141 10.04 15.12 -8.86
CA TRP A 141 11.15 14.17 -8.75
C TRP A 141 11.81 13.85 -10.10
N PHE A 142 11.03 13.83 -11.19
CA PHE A 142 11.58 13.60 -12.51
C PHE A 142 12.39 14.80 -13.01
N ALA A 143 11.92 16.02 -12.73
CA ALA A 143 12.67 17.23 -13.05
C ALA A 143 13.95 17.34 -12.23
N GLU A 144 13.93 16.90 -10.97
CA GLU A 144 15.11 16.93 -10.10
C GLU A 144 16.18 15.93 -10.53
N LEU A 145 15.81 14.66 -10.78
CA LEU A 145 16.79 13.61 -11.04
C LEU A 145 17.20 13.46 -12.50
N ALA A 146 16.32 13.86 -13.42
CA ALA A 146 16.46 13.57 -14.84
C ALA A 146 15.98 14.74 -15.71
N GLN A 147 16.35 15.97 -15.33
CA GLN A 147 15.88 17.21 -15.97
C GLN A 147 15.91 17.14 -17.51
N ARG A 148 17.04 16.71 -18.08
CA ARG A 148 17.22 16.62 -19.54
C ARG A 148 16.22 15.66 -20.19
N GLN A 149 16.10 14.45 -19.66
CA GLN A 149 15.20 13.42 -20.19
C GLN A 149 13.74 13.79 -19.96
N HIS A 150 13.43 14.41 -18.82
CA HIS A 150 12.09 14.88 -18.49
C HIS A 150 11.61 15.97 -19.46
N LEU A 151 12.46 16.96 -19.75
CA LEU A 151 12.16 18.01 -20.72
C LEU A 151 12.09 17.48 -22.16
N ALA A 152 12.97 16.55 -22.54
CA ALA A 152 12.92 15.93 -23.87
C ALA A 152 11.60 15.17 -24.08
N LEU A 153 11.20 14.35 -23.11
CA LEU A 153 9.93 13.62 -23.15
C LEU A 153 8.73 14.58 -23.18
N TYR A 154 8.79 15.67 -22.41
CA TYR A 154 7.73 16.68 -22.41
C TYR A 154 7.58 17.36 -23.76
N ARG A 155 8.67 17.84 -24.37
CA ARG A 155 8.65 18.48 -25.70
C ARG A 155 8.10 17.54 -26.77
N SER A 156 8.59 16.31 -26.83
CA SER A 156 8.04 15.31 -27.76
C SER A 156 6.58 14.97 -27.48
N THR A 157 6.12 15.07 -26.21
CA THR A 157 4.70 14.93 -25.87
C THR A 157 3.87 16.08 -26.45
N LEU A 158 4.34 17.32 -26.33
CA LEU A 158 3.65 18.49 -26.87
C LEU A 158 3.56 18.43 -28.40
N GLU A 159 4.68 18.10 -29.06
CA GLU A 159 4.73 17.91 -30.51
C GLU A 159 3.78 16.80 -30.98
N LEU A 160 3.77 15.67 -30.29
CA LEU A 160 2.93 14.52 -30.64
C LEU A 160 1.43 14.78 -30.44
N LEU A 161 1.09 15.66 -29.51
CA LEU A 161 -0.30 16.02 -29.17
C LEU A 161 -0.75 17.33 -29.83
N ASP A 162 0.10 17.96 -30.65
CA ASP A 162 -0.17 19.22 -31.34
C ASP A 162 -0.62 20.34 -30.39
N LEU A 163 0.07 20.46 -29.25
CA LEU A 163 -0.27 21.42 -28.19
C LEU A 163 0.61 22.67 -28.26
N GLU A 164 0.00 23.79 -28.63
CA GLU A 164 0.62 25.12 -28.66
C GLU A 164 0.39 25.91 -27.35
N GLY A 165 1.17 26.98 -27.13
CA GLY A 165 1.00 27.88 -25.98
C GLY A 165 1.35 27.26 -24.61
N MET A 166 2.08 26.15 -24.63
CA MET A 166 2.57 25.45 -23.44
C MET A 166 3.92 26.03 -22.99
N PRO A 167 4.22 26.07 -21.68
CA PRO A 167 5.52 26.56 -21.20
C PRO A 167 6.65 25.60 -21.55
N ASP A 168 7.91 26.05 -21.49
CA ASP A 168 9.07 25.20 -21.78
C ASP A 168 9.32 24.08 -20.75
N SER A 169 8.68 24.16 -19.58
CA SER A 169 8.85 23.24 -18.46
C SER A 169 7.50 22.82 -17.86
N PRO A 170 7.28 21.52 -17.59
CA PRO A 170 6.06 21.02 -16.96
C PRO A 170 5.74 21.70 -15.61
N GLY A 171 6.78 22.08 -14.86
CA GLY A 171 6.64 22.72 -13.55
C GLY A 171 5.97 24.09 -13.61
N TRP A 172 6.00 24.76 -14.77
CA TRP A 172 5.43 26.08 -14.98
C TRP A 172 4.01 26.05 -15.56
N MET A 173 3.46 24.86 -15.83
CA MET A 173 2.10 24.76 -16.37
C MET A 173 1.07 25.33 -15.39
N GLU A 174 0.10 26.07 -15.93
CA GLU A 174 -1.09 26.50 -15.22
C GLU A 174 -2.15 25.39 -15.14
N SER A 175 -3.20 25.62 -14.36
CA SER A 175 -4.30 24.65 -14.21
C SER A 175 -5.05 24.38 -15.52
N THR A 176 -5.21 25.41 -16.36
CA THR A 176 -5.83 25.38 -17.69
C THR A 176 -5.00 24.55 -18.67
N GLN A 177 -3.69 24.81 -18.75
CA GLN A 177 -2.74 24.05 -19.57
C GLN A 177 -2.66 22.57 -19.15
N ARG A 178 -2.63 22.28 -17.84
CA ARG A 178 -2.73 20.89 -17.34
C ARG A 178 -4.04 20.22 -17.74
N ALA A 179 -5.15 20.96 -17.81
CA ALA A 179 -6.44 20.42 -18.24
C ALA A 179 -6.45 20.10 -19.74
N GLN A 180 -5.88 20.98 -20.57
CA GLN A 180 -5.69 20.76 -22.01
C GLN A 180 -4.86 19.50 -22.28
N LEU A 181 -3.69 19.38 -21.62
CA LEU A 181 -2.84 18.20 -21.75
C LEU A 181 -3.57 16.90 -21.35
N ARG A 182 -4.35 16.93 -20.26
CA ARG A 182 -5.19 15.79 -19.86
C ARG A 182 -6.26 15.44 -20.90
N SER A 183 -6.86 16.41 -21.56
CA SER A 183 -7.87 16.18 -22.61
C SER A 183 -7.23 15.53 -23.82
N ALA A 184 -6.12 16.08 -24.31
CA ALA A 184 -5.39 15.53 -25.46
C ALA A 184 -4.96 14.07 -25.23
N PHE A 185 -4.47 13.74 -24.04
CA PHE A 185 -4.19 12.34 -23.68
C PHE A 185 -5.43 11.43 -23.67
N ARG A 186 -6.61 11.96 -23.31
CA ARG A 186 -7.87 11.19 -23.32
C ARG A 186 -8.35 10.96 -24.75
N GLU A 187 -8.33 11.99 -25.58
CA GLU A 187 -8.77 11.96 -26.98
C GLU A 187 -7.96 10.98 -27.81
N ARG A 188 -6.64 10.90 -27.59
CA ARG A 188 -5.78 9.93 -28.28
C ARG A 188 -6.12 8.46 -27.96
N GLY A 189 -6.79 8.19 -26.84
CA GLY A 189 -7.07 6.83 -26.38
C GLY A 189 -5.83 6.16 -25.78
N GLY A 190 -5.84 5.98 -24.46
CA GLY A 190 -4.74 5.34 -23.74
C GLY A 190 -4.66 5.81 -22.28
N ARG A 191 -4.19 4.94 -21.38
CA ARG A 191 -3.98 5.29 -19.96
C ARG A 191 -2.54 5.66 -19.62
N GLY A 192 -1.58 5.41 -20.51
CA GLY A 192 -0.15 5.61 -20.28
C GLY A 192 0.53 6.45 -21.35
N MET A 193 1.86 6.40 -21.36
CA MET A 193 2.68 7.09 -22.36
C MET A 193 2.42 6.50 -23.77
N PRO A 194 2.23 7.34 -24.80
CA PRO A 194 2.16 6.91 -26.20
C PRO A 194 3.38 6.08 -26.61
N ARG A 195 3.17 5.09 -27.49
CA ARG A 195 4.23 4.17 -27.95
C ARG A 195 5.30 4.91 -28.75
N GLU A 196 4.93 6.00 -29.40
CA GLU A 196 5.79 6.89 -30.18
C GLU A 196 6.83 7.59 -29.30
N LEU A 197 6.53 7.76 -28.00
CA LEU A 197 7.43 8.38 -27.03
C LEU A 197 8.24 7.35 -26.23
N ARG A 198 8.23 6.09 -26.67
CA ARG A 198 8.81 4.98 -25.91
C ARG A 198 10.31 5.17 -25.66
N ALA A 199 11.05 5.65 -26.65
CA ALA A 199 12.49 5.86 -26.53
C ALA A 199 12.82 6.91 -25.46
N GLN A 200 12.21 8.09 -25.54
CA GLN A 200 12.38 9.17 -24.56
C GLN A 200 11.91 8.73 -23.17
N TYR A 201 10.85 7.92 -23.10
CA TYR A 201 10.36 7.42 -21.84
C TYR A 201 11.29 6.36 -21.22
N ASP A 202 11.84 5.45 -22.02
CA ASP A 202 12.82 4.46 -21.55
C ASP A 202 14.12 5.13 -21.07
N GLU A 203 14.55 6.23 -21.71
CA GLU A 203 15.67 7.04 -21.21
C GLU A 203 15.36 7.67 -19.84
N LEU A 204 14.18 8.28 -19.68
CA LEU A 204 13.74 8.81 -18.40
C LEU A 204 13.69 7.71 -17.32
N ILE A 205 13.14 6.55 -17.66
CA ILE A 205 13.05 5.37 -16.78
C ILE A 205 14.44 4.96 -16.29
N GLY A 206 15.40 4.80 -17.21
CA GLY A 206 16.75 4.37 -16.88
C GLY A 206 17.45 5.33 -15.91
N VAL A 207 17.41 6.63 -16.22
CA VAL A 207 18.05 7.66 -15.39
C VAL A 207 17.39 7.75 -14.03
N VAL A 208 16.06 7.91 -13.97
CA VAL A 208 15.36 8.08 -12.69
C VAL A 208 15.53 6.85 -11.80
N SER A 209 15.47 5.64 -12.36
CA SER A 209 15.66 4.40 -11.58
C SER A 209 17.06 4.32 -10.98
N THR A 210 18.08 4.65 -11.78
CA THR A 210 19.50 4.62 -11.36
C THR A 210 19.76 5.66 -10.28
N THR A 211 19.44 6.92 -10.55
CA THR A 211 19.70 8.03 -9.62
C THR A 211 18.89 7.88 -8.32
N SER A 212 17.65 7.37 -8.39
CA SER A 212 16.84 7.10 -7.19
C SER A 212 17.46 5.98 -6.34
N ALA A 213 17.96 4.92 -6.98
CA ALA A 213 18.65 3.83 -6.28
C ALA A 213 19.94 4.33 -5.60
N GLU A 214 20.75 5.13 -6.30
CA GLU A 214 21.98 5.72 -5.76
C GLU A 214 21.71 6.60 -4.54
N ARG A 215 20.73 7.51 -4.63
CA ARG A 215 20.33 8.35 -3.48
C ARG A 215 19.88 7.51 -2.29
N TRP A 216 19.09 6.46 -2.55
CA TRP A 216 18.62 5.59 -1.48
C TRP A 216 19.77 4.79 -0.83
N GLN A 217 20.74 4.33 -1.62
CA GLN A 217 21.96 3.69 -1.10
C GLN A 217 22.77 4.65 -0.21
N GLU A 218 22.89 5.91 -0.63
CA GLU A 218 23.55 6.95 0.16
C GLU A 218 22.83 7.23 1.48
N ALA A 219 21.50 7.28 1.47
CA ALA A 219 20.71 7.43 2.69
C ALA A 219 20.81 6.18 3.61
N LEU A 220 21.06 5.00 3.05
CA LEU A 220 21.13 3.70 3.74
C LEU A 220 22.55 3.21 4.06
N ARG A 221 23.50 4.13 4.28
CA ARG A 221 24.91 3.77 4.57
C ARG A 221 25.08 2.98 5.86
N GLU A 222 24.35 3.33 6.92
CA GLU A 222 24.53 2.71 8.23
C GLU A 222 23.64 1.47 8.44
N PRO A 223 24.16 0.36 8.99
CA PRO A 223 23.36 -0.84 9.27
C PRO A 223 22.10 -0.56 10.12
N ALA A 224 22.20 0.38 11.07
CA ALA A 224 21.08 0.77 11.91
C ALA A 224 19.98 1.52 11.13
N GLN A 225 20.34 2.29 10.09
CA GLN A 225 19.38 2.94 9.19
C GLN A 225 18.70 1.89 8.31
N GLN A 226 19.46 0.93 7.79
CA GLN A 226 18.93 -0.18 6.99
C GLN A 226 17.90 -1.01 7.75
N GLU A 227 18.18 -1.38 9.01
CA GLU A 227 17.24 -2.14 9.83
C GLU A 227 15.96 -1.33 10.13
N ARG A 228 16.10 -0.05 10.49
CA ARG A 228 14.93 0.83 10.67
C ARG A 228 14.13 1.00 9.39
N MET A 229 14.80 1.09 8.25
CA MET A 229 14.14 1.17 6.96
C MET A 229 13.37 -0.11 6.65
N LEU A 230 13.94 -1.29 6.94
CA LEU A 230 13.24 -2.56 6.79
C LEU A 230 11.93 -2.56 7.59
N TRP A 231 11.96 -2.15 8.85
CA TRP A 231 10.74 -2.09 9.65
C TRP A 231 9.71 -1.11 9.07
N ARG A 232 10.15 0.06 8.61
CA ARG A 232 9.25 1.03 7.96
C ARG A 232 8.65 0.46 6.67
N LEU A 233 9.46 -0.16 5.82
CA LEU A 233 9.01 -0.86 4.60
C LEU A 233 7.93 -1.87 4.97
N LEU A 234 8.24 -2.81 5.88
CA LEU A 234 7.34 -3.87 6.33
C LEU A 234 6.23 -3.39 7.27
N ARG A 235 6.10 -2.08 7.52
CA ARG A 235 5.10 -1.52 8.45
C ARG A 235 5.15 -2.15 9.86
N ILE A 236 6.34 -2.50 10.34
CA ILE A 236 6.55 -2.96 11.70
C ILE A 236 6.69 -1.72 12.61
N TYR A 237 5.68 -1.49 13.45
CA TYR A 237 5.59 -0.33 14.34
C TYR A 237 5.84 -0.72 15.80
N SER A 238 5.97 0.27 16.68
CA SER A 238 6.20 0.08 18.12
C SER A 238 5.04 -0.64 18.83
N ALA A 239 3.87 -0.74 18.21
CA ALA A 239 2.72 -1.46 18.73
C ALA A 239 2.29 -2.58 17.78
N THR A 240 1.86 -3.70 18.37
CA THR A 240 1.27 -4.83 17.66
C THR A 240 -0.02 -4.39 16.99
N TYR A 241 -0.21 -4.80 15.74
CA TYR A 241 -1.47 -4.63 15.03
C TYR A 241 -1.73 -5.85 14.14
N TYR A 242 -2.96 -5.94 13.63
CA TYR A 242 -3.42 -7.08 12.86
C TYR A 242 -3.71 -6.67 11.43
N ILE A 243 -3.44 -7.57 10.50
CA ILE A 243 -3.86 -7.44 9.11
C ILE A 243 -4.94 -8.50 8.87
N LEU A 244 -6.15 -8.04 8.59
CA LEU A 244 -7.28 -8.88 8.23
C LEU A 244 -7.66 -8.59 6.78
N GLY A 245 -7.82 -9.63 5.97
CA GLY A 245 -7.94 -9.40 4.54
C GLY A 245 -8.03 -10.64 3.70
N ILE A 246 -7.88 -10.42 2.40
CA ILE A 246 -7.82 -11.45 1.38
C ILE A 246 -6.75 -11.02 0.39
N ASP A 247 -5.80 -11.89 0.11
CA ASP A 247 -4.93 -11.77 -1.06
C ASP A 247 -5.50 -12.62 -2.21
N ARG A 248 -4.94 -12.51 -3.41
CA ARG A 248 -5.39 -13.18 -4.65
C ARG A 248 -5.64 -14.68 -4.52
N HIS A 249 -5.05 -15.34 -3.53
CA HIS A 249 -5.09 -16.79 -3.37
C HIS A 249 -5.71 -17.27 -2.05
N ARG A 250 -5.79 -16.43 -1.01
CA ARG A 250 -6.22 -16.86 0.32
C ARG A 250 -6.60 -15.71 1.24
N THR A 251 -7.34 -16.05 2.27
CA THR A 251 -7.55 -15.22 3.45
C THR A 251 -6.22 -14.87 4.12
N MET A 252 -6.08 -13.61 4.53
CA MET A 252 -4.92 -13.10 5.24
C MET A 252 -5.35 -12.68 6.64
N ARG A 253 -4.79 -13.34 7.66
CA ARG A 253 -5.06 -13.07 9.08
C ARG A 253 -3.74 -13.10 9.81
N LEU A 254 -3.14 -11.94 9.98
CA LEU A 254 -1.77 -11.81 10.46
C LEU A 254 -1.70 -10.93 11.69
N ARG A 255 -0.84 -11.29 12.64
CA ARG A 255 -0.34 -10.39 13.68
C ARG A 255 1.03 -9.87 13.24
N VAL A 256 1.21 -8.56 13.26
CA VAL A 256 2.51 -7.95 12.96
C VAL A 256 3.26 -7.75 14.26
N MET A 257 4.48 -8.30 14.32
CA MET A 257 5.40 -8.15 15.44
C MET A 257 5.81 -6.70 15.63
N THR A 258 6.19 -6.36 16.85
CA THR A 258 6.94 -5.14 17.16
C THR A 258 8.43 -5.28 16.80
N PRO A 259 9.20 -4.18 16.67
CA PRO A 259 10.66 -4.25 16.52
C PRO A 259 11.35 -5.06 17.63
N TRP A 260 10.82 -5.03 18.85
CA TRP A 260 11.35 -5.80 19.97
C TRP A 260 11.22 -7.31 19.73
N GLU A 261 10.00 -7.79 19.47
CA GLU A 261 9.76 -9.20 19.13
C GLU A 261 10.55 -9.63 17.88
N TRP A 262 10.64 -8.75 16.89
CA TRP A 262 11.38 -9.01 15.66
C TRP A 262 12.86 -9.27 15.97
N ARG A 263 13.51 -8.45 16.79
CA ARG A 263 14.93 -8.64 17.18
C ARG A 263 15.17 -9.85 18.06
N GLN A 264 14.19 -10.27 18.85
CA GLN A 264 14.25 -11.51 19.62
C GLN A 264 14.16 -12.76 18.72
N THR A 265 13.50 -12.64 17.57
CA THR A 265 13.24 -13.77 16.66
C THR A 265 14.26 -13.83 15.51
N PHE A 266 14.67 -12.67 15.01
CA PHE A 266 15.48 -12.51 13.81
C PHE A 266 16.70 -11.63 14.08
N GLU A 267 17.72 -11.84 13.26
CA GLU A 267 18.90 -11.01 13.18
C GLU A 267 18.97 -10.40 11.77
N PHE A 268 18.93 -9.08 11.70
CA PHE A 268 19.09 -8.33 10.46
C PHE A 268 20.52 -8.47 9.91
N ARG A 269 20.65 -8.63 8.59
CA ARG A 269 21.96 -8.76 7.92
C ARG A 269 22.29 -7.62 6.99
N SER A 270 21.37 -7.26 6.10
CA SER A 270 21.59 -6.20 5.11
C SER A 270 20.29 -5.83 4.42
N LEU A 271 20.19 -4.59 3.97
CA LEU A 271 19.18 -4.12 3.01
C LEU A 271 19.93 -3.67 1.75
N LYS A 272 19.69 -4.36 0.64
CA LYS A 272 20.24 -4.00 -0.67
C LYS A 272 19.16 -3.36 -1.52
N VAL A 273 19.53 -2.32 -2.26
CA VAL A 273 18.65 -1.65 -3.21
C VAL A 273 19.36 -1.57 -4.57
N ALA A 274 18.60 -1.74 -5.65
CA ALA A 274 19.14 -1.75 -7.01
C ALA A 274 18.14 -1.17 -8.01
N PRO A 275 18.60 -0.48 -9.06
CA PRO A 275 17.71 -0.02 -10.12
C PRO A 275 17.15 -1.22 -10.92
N ASP A 276 15.89 -1.14 -11.34
CA ASP A 276 15.25 -2.14 -12.21
C ASP A 276 14.18 -1.50 -13.11
N GLY A 277 14.50 -0.34 -13.66
CA GLY A 277 13.58 0.42 -14.51
C GLY A 277 13.14 -0.40 -15.74
N ARG A 278 11.86 -0.78 -15.79
CA ARG A 278 11.24 -1.48 -16.94
C ARG A 278 9.81 -1.02 -17.12
N GLY A 279 9.52 -0.33 -18.22
CA GLY A 279 8.18 0.21 -18.53
C GLY A 279 7.75 1.39 -17.65
N GLN A 280 8.35 1.53 -16.47
CA GLN A 280 8.24 2.68 -15.57
C GLN A 280 9.48 2.74 -14.66
N PRO A 281 9.81 3.91 -14.08
CA PRO A 281 10.94 4.00 -13.17
C PRO A 281 10.72 3.12 -11.93
N ARG A 282 11.73 2.32 -11.59
CA ARG A 282 11.62 1.28 -10.55
C ARG A 282 12.94 1.04 -9.82
N VAL A 283 12.83 0.85 -8.51
CA VAL A 283 13.94 0.47 -7.63
C VAL A 283 13.56 -0.77 -6.83
N ASN A 284 14.32 -1.86 -6.97
CA ASN A 284 14.14 -3.08 -6.20
C ASN A 284 14.83 -2.97 -4.85
N TRP A 285 14.30 -3.65 -3.84
CA TRP A 285 14.94 -3.80 -2.55
C TRP A 285 14.88 -5.26 -2.09
N THR A 286 15.90 -5.68 -1.34
CA THR A 286 16.00 -7.03 -0.76
C THR A 286 16.65 -6.94 0.59
N ALA A 287 15.96 -7.42 1.62
CA ALA A 287 16.52 -7.53 2.96
C ALA A 287 16.86 -8.98 3.28
N ARG A 288 18.02 -9.18 3.88
CA ARG A 288 18.51 -10.47 4.38
C ARG A 288 18.42 -10.50 5.88
N TYR A 289 18.01 -11.64 6.41
CA TYR A 289 17.92 -11.88 7.84
C TYR A 289 18.31 -13.32 8.18
N ARG A 290 18.50 -13.59 9.46
CA ARG A 290 18.70 -14.94 10.01
C ARG A 290 17.70 -15.18 11.14
N GLU A 291 16.96 -16.29 11.09
CA GLU A 291 16.16 -16.77 12.21
C GLU A 291 17.07 -17.20 13.37
N ARG A 292 16.87 -16.68 14.58
CA ARG A 292 17.76 -16.96 15.72
C ARG A 292 17.62 -18.39 16.24
N ALA A 293 16.40 -18.91 16.33
CA ALA A 293 16.12 -20.22 16.90
C ALA A 293 16.72 -21.38 16.09
N GLY A 294 16.88 -21.22 14.76
CA GLY A 294 17.39 -22.27 13.87
C GLY A 294 18.57 -21.86 12.99
N GLY A 295 19.05 -20.62 13.08
CA GLY A 295 20.13 -20.10 12.25
C GLY A 295 19.79 -19.98 10.75
N ARG A 296 18.54 -20.24 10.34
CA ARG A 296 18.12 -20.31 8.94
C ARG A 296 18.19 -18.91 8.30
N PRO A 297 18.91 -18.74 7.17
CA PRO A 297 18.87 -17.50 6.42
C PRO A 297 17.52 -17.33 5.72
N GLY A 298 17.08 -16.08 5.60
CA GLY A 298 15.88 -15.72 4.86
C GLY A 298 16.05 -14.40 4.12
N GLU A 299 15.22 -14.22 3.09
CA GLU A 299 15.16 -12.98 2.31
C GLU A 299 13.72 -12.48 2.25
N VAL A 300 13.57 -11.17 2.13
CA VAL A 300 12.30 -10.51 1.82
C VAL A 300 12.55 -9.48 0.74
N HIS A 301 11.67 -9.46 -0.25
CA HIS A 301 11.82 -8.71 -1.49
C HIS A 301 10.63 -7.79 -1.70
N GLY A 302 10.90 -6.68 -2.36
CA GLY A 302 9.89 -5.81 -2.90
C GLY A 302 10.49 -4.83 -3.88
N HIS A 303 9.66 -3.91 -4.34
CA HIS A 303 10.09 -2.88 -5.25
C HIS A 303 9.33 -1.59 -5.03
N VAL A 304 9.88 -0.52 -5.59
CA VAL A 304 9.30 0.82 -5.59
C VAL A 304 9.04 1.19 -7.03
N GLU A 305 7.82 1.61 -7.30
CA GLU A 305 7.43 2.21 -8.57
C GLU A 305 7.31 3.72 -8.41
N ILE A 306 8.01 4.50 -9.24
CA ILE A 306 7.90 5.95 -9.27
C ILE A 306 7.08 6.33 -10.50
N ARG A 307 5.98 7.05 -10.30
CA ARG A 307 4.97 7.26 -11.35
C ARG A 307 4.21 8.55 -11.14
N TRP A 308 3.69 9.15 -12.21
CA TRP A 308 2.78 10.28 -12.07
C TRP A 308 1.47 9.87 -11.42
N SER A 309 0.98 10.71 -10.51
CA SER A 309 -0.38 10.62 -10.00
C SER A 309 -1.34 10.91 -11.16
N HIS A 310 -2.10 9.91 -11.60
CA HIS A 310 -3.07 9.95 -12.70
C HIS A 310 -2.50 9.87 -14.13
N ARG A 311 -1.83 10.92 -14.62
CA ARG A 311 -1.33 11.01 -16.02
C ARG A 311 0.01 11.75 -16.09
N PRO A 312 0.83 11.49 -17.13
CA PRO A 312 2.11 12.17 -17.31
C PRO A 312 2.00 13.70 -17.23
N PHE A 313 2.93 14.34 -16.50
CA PHE A 313 3.03 15.79 -16.31
C PHE A 313 1.84 16.48 -15.62
N CYS A 314 0.82 15.75 -15.17
CA CYS A 314 -0.43 16.33 -14.66
C CYS A 314 -0.44 16.58 -13.15
N GLY A 315 0.64 16.25 -12.46
CA GLY A 315 0.82 16.38 -11.02
C GLY A 315 2.17 15.81 -10.59
N PRO A 316 2.56 16.00 -9.31
CA PRO A 316 3.80 15.46 -8.80
C PRO A 316 3.80 13.92 -8.86
N PRO A 317 4.98 13.31 -9.06
CA PRO A 317 5.11 11.86 -8.99
C PRO A 317 4.90 11.33 -7.56
N GLU A 318 4.40 10.10 -7.48
CA GLU A 318 4.27 9.30 -6.27
C GLU A 318 5.23 8.10 -6.35
N ALA A 319 5.71 7.64 -5.19
CA ALA A 319 6.43 6.40 -5.01
C ALA A 319 5.51 5.37 -4.34
N LYS A 320 5.23 4.28 -5.05
CA LYS A 320 4.46 3.14 -4.55
C LYS A 320 5.39 2.01 -4.19
N ILE A 321 5.35 1.61 -2.93
CA ILE A 321 6.16 0.52 -2.41
C ILE A 321 5.34 -0.75 -2.43
N TYR A 322 5.82 -1.76 -3.14
CA TYR A 322 5.22 -3.08 -3.25
C TYR A 322 6.02 -4.10 -2.48
N LEU A 323 5.30 -5.09 -1.96
CA LEU A 323 5.87 -6.30 -1.39
C LEU A 323 5.77 -7.43 -2.41
N ASP A 324 6.91 -7.99 -2.80
CA ASP A 324 6.96 -9.13 -3.73
C ASP A 324 6.92 -10.47 -2.98
N THR A 325 7.43 -10.50 -1.75
CA THR A 325 7.31 -11.66 -0.85
C THR A 325 5.85 -11.84 -0.40
N ARG A 326 5.36 -13.09 -0.35
CA ARG A 326 4.02 -13.37 0.17
C ARG A 326 3.93 -12.94 1.63
N HIS A 327 2.79 -12.38 2.04
CA HIS A 327 2.64 -11.81 3.38
C HIS A 327 2.95 -12.82 4.50
N ASP A 328 2.58 -14.10 4.34
CA ASP A 328 2.84 -15.14 5.36
C ASP A 328 4.32 -15.60 5.40
N ASP A 329 5.10 -15.23 4.38
CA ASP A 329 6.54 -15.49 4.30
C ASP A 329 7.37 -14.26 4.75
N VAL A 330 6.72 -13.13 5.08
CA VAL A 330 7.40 -11.93 5.58
C VAL A 330 7.90 -12.15 7.01
N PRO A 331 9.17 -11.82 7.33
CA PRO A 331 9.64 -11.87 8.71
C PRO A 331 8.91 -10.85 9.58
N GLY A 332 8.33 -11.31 10.68
CA GLY A 332 7.54 -10.48 11.60
C GLY A 332 6.04 -10.49 11.35
N TYR A 333 5.56 -11.14 10.28
CA TYR A 333 4.13 -11.37 10.07
C TYR A 333 3.80 -12.78 10.53
N VAL A 334 2.96 -12.90 11.56
CA VAL A 334 2.62 -14.16 12.21
C VAL A 334 1.18 -14.55 11.82
N PRO A 335 0.99 -15.64 11.07
CA PRO A 335 -0.35 -16.13 10.74
C PRO A 335 -1.14 -16.53 11.99
N LEU A 336 -2.39 -16.10 12.07
CA LEU A 336 -3.31 -16.46 13.16
C LEU A 336 -3.97 -17.82 12.95
N ASP A 337 -4.06 -18.31 11.72
CA ASP A 337 -4.68 -19.60 11.40
C ASP A 337 -3.77 -20.82 11.65
N GLY A 338 -2.62 -20.62 12.31
CA GLY A 338 -1.69 -21.68 12.67
C GLY A 338 -0.95 -22.30 11.49
N ARG A 339 -1.17 -21.82 10.26
CA ARG A 339 -0.46 -22.29 9.06
C ARG A 339 0.91 -21.63 8.99
N SER A 340 1.86 -22.16 9.76
CA SER A 340 3.27 -21.76 9.67
C SER A 340 3.92 -22.26 8.38
N ARG A 341 4.88 -21.47 7.89
CA ARG A 341 5.75 -21.62 6.71
C ARG A 341 6.06 -23.09 6.33
N GLY A 342 5.42 -23.59 5.28
CA GLY A 342 5.73 -24.85 4.60
C GLY A 342 5.64 -24.67 3.08
N PRO A 343 6.46 -25.37 2.27
CA PRO A 343 6.58 -25.12 0.84
C PRO A 343 5.52 -25.90 0.06
N ASP A 344 4.24 -25.51 0.15
CA ASP A 344 3.21 -26.13 -0.68
C ASP A 344 2.79 -25.20 -1.82
N HIS A 345 3.47 -25.45 -2.93
CA HIS A 345 3.03 -25.17 -4.28
C HIS A 345 1.75 -25.98 -4.56
N GLU A 346 0.58 -25.35 -4.50
CA GLU A 346 -0.51 -25.76 -5.39
C GLU A 346 -1.48 -24.60 -5.66
N GLN A 347 -1.67 -24.36 -6.95
CA GLN A 347 -2.40 -23.24 -7.52
C GLN A 347 -3.91 -23.46 -7.37
N LEU A 348 -4.54 -22.85 -6.38
CA LEU A 348 -5.98 -22.58 -6.46
C LEU A 348 -6.20 -21.39 -7.42
N ARG A 349 -6.47 -21.74 -8.69
CA ARG A 349 -6.92 -20.82 -9.72
C ARG A 349 -8.41 -20.54 -9.51
N PHE A 350 -8.75 -19.31 -9.15
CA PHE A 350 -10.11 -18.81 -9.39
C PHE A 350 -10.18 -18.19 -10.78
N PRO A 351 -11.23 -18.48 -11.57
CA PRO A 351 -11.37 -17.93 -12.91
C PRO A 351 -11.59 -16.42 -12.83
N LEU A 352 -10.67 -15.67 -13.46
CA LEU A 352 -10.89 -14.26 -13.74
C LEU A 352 -11.91 -14.16 -14.87
N GLY A 353 -13.09 -13.62 -14.56
CA GLY A 353 -14.03 -13.15 -15.57
C GLY A 353 -13.36 -12.05 -16.40
N GLY A 354 -13.30 -12.28 -17.71
CA GLY A 354 -12.90 -11.29 -18.70
C GLY A 354 -13.98 -10.22 -18.88
N GLY A 355 -13.53 -9.02 -19.28
CA GLY A 355 -14.35 -7.85 -19.57
C GLY A 355 -13.58 -6.57 -19.32
#